data_AF-A0A844MRY8-F1
#
_entry.id   AF-A0A844MRY8-F1
#
_cell.length_a   1.000
_cell.length_b   1.000
_cell.length_c   1.000
_cell.angle_alpha   90.00
_cell.angle_beta   90.00
_cell.angle_gamma   90.00
#
_symmetry.space_group_name_H-M   'P 1'
#
loop_
_entity.id
_entity.type
_entity.pdbx_description
1 polymer ?
#
loop_
_entity_poly.entity_id
_entity_poly.type
_entity_poly.pdbx_seq_one_letter_code
_entity_poly.pdbx_strand_id
1 'polypeptide(L)'
;MIGNITKGNGFYGVCAYVMGKPGARVIGGNMAGTTPGELAWEFRKFSSLNDRASQPVLHLSFSPAPKDKLLSDLEYYCIAQDLLDGLELNKNQYLLALHYDAEYQGKTRPHAHMIINRVNIDGECNDAYKDYYRTELVLRQIETCLPHPNARKR
;
A
#
# COMPACT_ATOMS: atom_id res chain seq x y z
N MET A 1 -1.60 5.88 -13.29
CA MET A 1 -1.38 4.88 -12.24
C MET A 1 -2.63 4.03 -12.07
N ILE A 2 -2.48 2.76 -11.70
CA ILE A 2 -3.59 1.84 -11.43
C ILE A 2 -3.49 1.44 -9.95
N GLY A 3 -4.58 1.56 -9.20
CA GLY A 3 -4.63 1.18 -7.80
C GLY A 3 -5.86 0.35 -7.46
N ASN A 4 -5.73 -0.45 -6.41
CA ASN A 4 -6.84 -1.21 -5.83
C ASN A 4 -6.75 -1.18 -4.30
N ILE A 5 -7.91 -1.22 -3.64
CA ILE A 5 -8.01 -1.24 -2.18
C ILE A 5 -8.95 -2.34 -1.74
N THR A 6 -8.54 -3.09 -0.72
CA THR A 6 -9.41 -4.03 -0.01
C THR A 6 -9.28 -3.84 1.50
N LYS A 7 -10.33 -4.21 2.24
CA LYS A 7 -10.39 -4.12 3.70
C LYS A 7 -10.62 -5.51 4.28
N GLY A 8 -10.07 -5.77 5.45
CA GLY A 8 -10.13 -7.10 6.06
C GLY A 8 -10.04 -7.11 7.58
N ASN A 9 -10.34 -8.27 8.15
CA ASN A 9 -10.42 -8.48 9.60
C ASN A 9 -9.16 -9.10 10.21
N GLY A 10 -8.18 -9.50 9.39
CA GLY A 10 -7.03 -10.29 9.86
C GLY A 10 -5.73 -9.97 9.14
N PHE A 11 -4.71 -9.61 9.92
CA PHE A 11 -3.38 -9.28 9.39
C PHE A 11 -2.58 -10.49 8.91
N TYR A 12 -2.74 -11.66 9.53
CA TYR A 12 -1.93 -12.84 9.17
C TYR A 12 -2.11 -13.24 7.70
N GLY A 13 -3.35 -13.35 7.23
CA GLY A 13 -3.64 -13.77 5.86
C GLY A 13 -3.05 -12.80 4.83
N VAL A 14 -3.20 -11.49 5.03
CA VAL A 14 -2.65 -10.49 4.11
C VAL A 14 -1.11 -10.45 4.17
N CYS A 15 -0.49 -10.57 5.35
CA CYS A 15 0.97 -10.62 5.46
C CYS A 15 1.53 -11.88 4.79
N ALA A 16 0.90 -13.03 5.00
CA ALA A 16 1.30 -14.29 4.37
C ALA A 16 1.15 -14.24 2.85
N TYR A 17 0.06 -13.64 2.35
CA TYR A 17 -0.14 -13.42 0.92
C TYR A 17 0.91 -12.48 0.32
N VAL A 18 1.12 -11.31 0.92
CA VAL A 18 2.04 -10.29 0.40
C VAL A 18 3.50 -10.74 0.48
N MET A 19 3.91 -11.42 1.55
CA MET A 19 5.30 -11.85 1.69
C MET A 19 5.60 -13.21 1.04
N GLY A 20 4.57 -14.04 0.85
CA GLY A 20 4.73 -15.42 0.38
C GLY A 20 4.83 -15.57 -1.14
N LYS A 21 4.72 -14.48 -1.91
CA LYS A 21 4.87 -14.55 -3.37
C LYS A 21 6.34 -14.79 -3.74
N PRO A 22 6.62 -15.67 -4.73
CA PRO A 22 7.98 -15.84 -5.24
C PRO A 22 8.59 -14.50 -5.68
N GLY A 23 9.76 -14.17 -5.15
CA GLY A 23 10.43 -12.90 -5.45
C GLY A 23 9.82 -11.66 -4.79
N ALA A 24 8.86 -11.81 -3.88
CA ALA A 24 8.35 -10.70 -3.08
C ALA A 24 9.49 -10.05 -2.29
N ARG A 25 9.50 -8.71 -2.27
CA ARG A 25 10.52 -7.93 -1.56
C ARG A 25 9.87 -6.86 -0.72
N VAL A 26 10.08 -6.89 0.59
CA VAL A 26 9.75 -5.75 1.46
C VAL A 26 10.76 -4.64 1.19
N ILE A 27 10.27 -3.45 0.87
CA ILE A 27 11.10 -2.28 0.50
C ILE A 27 10.86 -1.07 1.41
N GLY A 28 9.91 -1.16 2.34
CA GLY A 28 9.63 -0.08 3.28
C GLY A 28 8.56 -0.48 4.30
N GLY A 29 8.40 0.36 5.32
CA GLY A 29 7.49 0.12 6.43
C GLY A 29 8.02 0.70 7.72
N ASN A 30 7.17 0.73 8.74
CA ASN A 30 7.52 1.12 10.11
C ASN A 30 7.30 -0.03 11.11
N MET A 31 7.33 -1.27 10.60
CA MET A 31 7.10 -2.50 11.34
C MET A 31 8.41 -3.27 11.50
N ALA A 32 8.61 -3.89 12.67
CA ALA A 32 9.81 -4.66 12.99
C ALA A 32 9.70 -6.15 12.66
N GLY A 33 8.48 -6.69 12.58
CA GLY A 33 8.25 -8.09 12.28
C GLY A 33 8.82 -8.52 10.92
N THR A 34 9.41 -9.71 10.87
CA THR A 34 10.05 -10.26 9.66
C THR A 34 9.32 -11.48 9.09
N THR A 35 8.35 -12.01 9.84
CA THR A 35 7.48 -13.09 9.41
C THR A 35 6.01 -12.64 9.41
N PRO A 36 5.12 -13.31 8.64
CA PRO A 36 3.69 -13.00 8.69
C PRO A 36 3.08 -13.11 10.09
N GLY A 37 3.57 -14.03 10.92
CA GLY A 37 3.13 -14.19 12.31
C GLY A 37 3.55 -13.01 13.19
N GLU A 38 4.83 -12.62 13.12
CA GLU A 38 5.37 -11.47 13.85
C GLU A 38 4.67 -10.17 13.47
N LEU A 39 4.54 -9.90 12.17
CA LEU A 39 3.86 -8.71 11.66
C LEU A 39 2.40 -8.68 12.07
N ALA A 40 1.68 -9.81 11.95
CA ALA A 40 0.29 -9.87 12.37
C ALA A 40 0.13 -9.61 13.87
N TRP A 41 1.05 -10.10 14.69
CA TRP A 41 1.05 -9.82 16.13
C TRP A 41 1.35 -8.34 16.41
N GLU A 42 2.35 -7.77 15.75
CA GLU A 42 2.72 -6.36 15.90
C GLU A 42 1.58 -5.42 15.49
N PHE A 43 0.96 -5.63 14.32
CA PHE A 43 -0.22 -4.87 13.88
C PHE A 43 -1.37 -4.96 14.89
N ARG A 44 -1.65 -6.17 15.40
CA ARG A 44 -2.75 -6.40 16.34
C ARG A 44 -2.60 -5.62 17.65
N LYS A 45 -1.37 -5.33 18.11
CA LYS A 45 -1.16 -4.49 19.31
C LYS A 45 -1.79 -3.11 19.19
N PHE A 46 -1.76 -2.54 17.99
CA PHE A 46 -2.34 -1.24 17.72
C PHE A 46 -3.84 -1.37 17.45
N SER A 47 -4.27 -2.38 16.68
CA SER A 47 -5.70 -2.58 16.43
C SER A 47 -6.50 -2.86 17.71
N SER A 48 -5.89 -3.51 18.72
CA SER A 48 -6.52 -3.72 20.03
C SER A 48 -6.70 -2.45 20.86
N LEU A 49 -6.16 -1.30 20.43
CA LEU A 49 -6.48 -0.01 21.04
C LEU A 49 -7.91 0.44 20.69
N ASN A 50 -8.55 -0.20 19.71
CA ASN A 50 -9.90 0.14 19.27
C ASN A 50 -10.74 -1.10 18.94
N ASP A 51 -11.43 -1.64 19.94
CA ASP A 51 -12.29 -2.82 19.78
C ASP A 51 -13.50 -2.62 18.85
N ARG A 52 -13.82 -1.37 18.49
CA ARG A 52 -14.92 -1.05 17.56
C ARG A 52 -14.49 -1.15 16.09
N ALA A 53 -13.19 -1.21 15.82
CA ALA A 53 -12.66 -1.33 14.47
C ALA A 53 -12.87 -2.76 13.92
N SER A 54 -13.98 -2.97 13.22
CA SER A 54 -14.34 -4.30 12.67
C SER A 54 -13.42 -4.78 11.55
N GLN A 55 -12.87 -3.85 10.75
CA GLN A 55 -11.97 -4.12 9.61
C GLN A 55 -10.69 -3.30 9.74
N PRO A 56 -9.74 -3.67 10.62
CA PRO A 56 -8.54 -2.88 10.87
C PRO A 56 -7.52 -2.95 9.72
N VAL A 57 -7.62 -3.92 8.81
CA VAL A 57 -6.69 -4.04 7.68
C VAL A 57 -7.15 -3.15 6.53
N LEU A 58 -6.23 -2.35 5.99
CA LEU A 58 -6.31 -1.71 4.69
C LEU A 58 -5.19 -2.26 3.80
N HIS A 59 -5.54 -3.00 2.75
CA HIS A 59 -4.61 -3.52 1.77
C HIS A 59 -4.74 -2.73 0.48
N LEU A 60 -3.71 -1.97 0.14
CA LEU A 60 -3.66 -1.13 -1.05
C LEU A 60 -2.61 -1.70 -1.99
N SER A 61 -2.94 -1.90 -3.26
CA SER A 61 -1.95 -2.20 -4.30
C SER A 61 -1.93 -1.13 -5.37
N PHE A 62 -0.76 -0.88 -5.95
CA PHE A 62 -0.61 0.11 -7.01
C PHE A 62 0.51 -0.23 -7.98
N SER A 63 0.36 0.23 -9.22
CA SER A 63 1.36 0.07 -10.28
C SER A 63 1.27 1.16 -11.35
N PRO A 64 2.36 1.40 -12.12
CA PRO A 64 2.31 2.26 -13.29
C PRO A 64 1.38 1.68 -14.36
N ALA A 65 0.67 2.53 -15.10
CA ALA A 65 -0.16 2.04 -16.21
C ALA A 65 0.71 1.35 -17.27
N PRO A 66 0.20 0.39 -18.06
CA PRO A 66 1.03 -0.44 -18.95
C PRO A 66 1.93 0.32 -19.92
N LYS A 67 1.57 1.57 -20.28
CA LYS A 67 2.33 2.45 -21.17
C LYS A 67 3.38 3.31 -20.46
N ASP A 68 3.36 3.34 -19.14
CA ASP A 68 4.25 4.16 -18.31
C ASP A 68 5.56 3.44 -18.07
N LYS A 69 6.59 4.24 -17.79
CA LYS A 69 7.91 3.74 -17.40
C LYS A 69 7.80 2.88 -16.14
N LEU A 70 8.74 1.93 -16.00
CA LEU A 70 8.92 1.22 -14.74
C LEU A 70 9.44 2.18 -13.68
N LEU A 71 9.12 1.88 -12.43
CA LEU A 71 9.55 2.64 -11.26
C LEU A 71 10.71 1.91 -10.57
N SER A 72 11.61 2.70 -10.00
CA SER A 72 12.61 2.24 -9.04
C SER A 72 11.99 2.00 -7.66
N ASP A 73 12.69 1.27 -6.79
CA ASP A 73 12.28 1.04 -5.40
C ASP A 73 12.04 2.35 -4.64
N LEU A 74 12.87 3.37 -4.88
CA LEU A 74 12.73 4.70 -4.28
C LEU A 74 11.44 5.40 -4.76
N GLU A 75 11.12 5.31 -6.04
CA GLU A 75 9.88 5.90 -6.57
C GLU A 75 8.64 5.21 -6.01
N TYR A 76 8.66 3.88 -5.87
CA TYR A 76 7.59 3.16 -5.16
C TYR A 76 7.44 3.61 -3.71
N TYR A 77 8.56 3.79 -3.01
CA TYR A 77 8.56 4.27 -1.63
C TYR A 77 7.99 5.69 -1.52
N CYS A 78 8.38 6.62 -2.39
CA CYS A 78 7.85 7.98 -2.43
C CYS A 78 6.33 7.97 -2.66
N ILE A 79 5.84 7.21 -3.65
CA ILE A 79 4.40 7.07 -3.91
C ILE A 79 3.67 6.51 -2.69
N ALA A 80 4.27 5.55 -1.99
CA ALA A 80 3.69 5.03 -0.75
C ALA A 80 3.60 6.09 0.35
N GLN A 81 4.58 6.98 0.48
CA GLN A 81 4.50 8.11 1.42
C GLN A 81 3.42 9.11 1.02
N ASP A 82 3.35 9.48 -0.26
CA ASP A 82 2.31 10.38 -0.78
C ASP A 82 0.89 9.82 -0.55
N LEU A 83 0.74 8.49 -0.67
CA LEU A 83 -0.51 7.80 -0.35
C LEU A 83 -0.84 7.84 1.14
N LEU A 84 0.14 7.64 2.03
CA LEU A 84 -0.08 7.75 3.47
C LEU A 84 -0.49 9.17 3.85
N ASP A 85 0.14 10.19 3.25
CA ASP A 85 -0.17 11.57 3.53
C ASP A 85 -1.56 11.97 3.01
N GLY A 86 -1.83 11.70 1.72
CA GLY A 86 -3.11 12.02 1.09
C GLY A 86 -4.31 11.25 1.65
N LEU A 87 -4.08 10.16 2.39
CA LEU A 87 -5.11 9.40 3.10
C LEU A 87 -5.15 9.68 4.61
N GLU A 88 -4.30 10.58 5.11
CA GLU A 88 -4.20 10.93 6.53
C GLU A 88 -3.86 9.70 7.41
N LEU A 89 -2.96 8.85 6.91
CA LEU A 89 -2.50 7.60 7.54
C LEU A 89 -1.04 7.67 8.04
N ASN A 90 -0.48 8.88 8.18
CA ASN A 90 0.91 9.09 8.61
C ASN A 90 1.22 8.54 10.03
N LYS A 91 0.18 8.42 10.88
CA LYS A 91 0.29 7.86 12.23
C LYS A 91 0.03 6.36 12.30
N ASN A 92 -0.16 5.72 11.15
CA ASN A 92 -0.57 4.32 11.07
C ASN A 92 0.63 3.41 10.77
N GLN A 93 0.49 2.17 11.19
CA GLN A 93 1.46 1.13 10.91
C GLN A 93 1.29 0.67 9.47
N TYR A 94 2.41 0.44 8.78
CA TYR A 94 2.38 -0.11 7.43
C TYR A 94 3.60 -0.95 7.06
N LEU A 95 3.40 -1.80 6.06
CA LEU A 95 4.44 -2.53 5.34
C LEU A 95 4.28 -2.29 3.84
N LEU A 96 5.37 -2.04 3.13
CA LEU A 96 5.42 -1.90 1.67
C LEU A 96 6.26 -3.02 1.06
N ALA A 97 5.67 -3.77 0.13
CA ALA A 97 6.35 -4.83 -0.60
C ALA A 97 6.12 -4.75 -2.11
N LEU A 98 7.10 -5.19 -2.90
CA LEU A 98 7.03 -5.34 -4.35
C LEU A 98 6.79 -6.78 -4.74
N HIS A 99 5.88 -6.97 -5.70
CA HIS A 99 5.61 -8.23 -6.39
C HIS A 99 6.04 -8.11 -7.86
N TYR A 100 6.41 -9.25 -8.46
CA TYR A 100 6.93 -9.35 -9.83
C TYR A 100 6.19 -10.42 -10.66
N ASP A 101 5.01 -10.84 -10.21
CA ASP A 101 4.21 -11.92 -10.83
C ASP A 101 3.17 -11.42 -11.85
N ALA A 102 3.13 -10.11 -12.14
CA ALA A 102 2.30 -9.55 -13.19
C ALA A 102 3.11 -9.33 -14.48
N GLU A 103 2.50 -9.60 -15.63
CA GLU A 103 3.09 -9.39 -16.95
C GLU A 103 2.18 -8.60 -17.87
N TYR A 104 2.78 -7.82 -18.78
CA TYR A 104 2.08 -7.14 -19.87
C TYR A 104 2.93 -7.21 -21.14
N GLN A 105 2.37 -7.75 -22.23
CA GLN A 105 3.06 -7.96 -23.50
C GLN A 105 4.41 -8.68 -23.35
N GLY A 106 4.45 -9.73 -22.52
CA GLY A 106 5.65 -10.54 -22.27
C GLY A 106 6.75 -9.83 -21.47
N LYS A 107 6.43 -8.70 -20.82
CA LYS A 107 7.34 -8.01 -19.90
C LYS A 107 6.77 -8.03 -18.50
N THR A 108 7.60 -8.40 -17.53
CA THR A 108 7.26 -8.28 -16.10
C THR A 108 6.94 -6.84 -15.74
N ARG A 109 5.86 -6.66 -14.98
CA ARG A 109 5.36 -5.38 -14.49
C ARG A 109 5.32 -5.46 -12.96
N PRO A 110 6.35 -4.96 -12.27
CA PRO A 110 6.33 -4.90 -10.83
C PRO A 110 5.12 -4.08 -10.34
N HIS A 111 4.60 -4.45 -9.18
CA HIS A 111 3.55 -3.70 -8.52
C HIS A 111 3.75 -3.76 -7.01
N ALA A 112 3.33 -2.69 -6.33
CA ALA A 112 3.48 -2.55 -4.90
C ALA A 112 2.22 -2.99 -4.17
N HIS A 113 2.42 -3.54 -2.97
CA HIS A 113 1.40 -3.82 -1.97
C HIS A 113 1.76 -3.11 -0.68
N MET A 114 0.80 -2.38 -0.13
CA MET A 114 0.83 -1.79 1.19
C MET A 114 -0.17 -2.51 2.08
N ILE A 115 0.31 -3.00 3.23
CA ILE A 115 -0.53 -3.46 4.33
C ILE A 115 -0.52 -2.33 5.35
N ILE A 116 -1.68 -1.73 5.63
CA ILE A 116 -1.81 -0.60 6.53
C ILE A 116 -2.82 -0.97 7.64
N ASN A 117 -2.50 -0.63 8.88
CA ASN A 117 -3.47 -0.67 9.97
C ASN A 117 -4.33 0.57 9.94
N ARG A 118 -5.65 0.45 9.96
CA ARG A 118 -6.57 1.61 10.02
C ARG A 118 -6.63 2.23 11.42
N VAL A 119 -6.22 1.49 12.44
CA VAL A 119 -6.07 2.02 13.80
C VAL A 119 -4.67 2.61 13.92
N ASN A 120 -4.60 3.90 14.25
CA ASN A 120 -3.33 4.60 14.41
C ASN A 120 -2.70 4.33 15.79
N ILE A 121 -1.51 4.90 16.04
CA ILE A 121 -0.81 4.78 17.33
C ILE A 121 -1.61 5.31 18.54
N ASP A 122 -2.60 6.17 18.32
CA ASP A 122 -3.45 6.76 19.36
C ASP A 122 -4.76 5.99 19.56
N GLY A 123 -5.00 4.91 18.78
CA GLY A 123 -6.22 4.11 18.83
C GLY A 123 -7.38 4.66 18.00
N GLU A 124 -7.17 5.71 17.20
CA GLU A 124 -8.20 6.23 16.31
C GLU A 124 -8.28 5.39 15.03
N CYS A 125 -9.49 5.03 14.62
CA CYS A 125 -9.72 4.26 13.41
C CYS A 125 -10.10 5.20 12.26
N ASN A 126 -9.33 5.18 11.17
CA ASN A 126 -9.58 6.00 9.99
C ASN A 126 -10.92 5.62 9.33
N ASP A 127 -11.74 6.63 8.95
CA ASP A 127 -13.07 6.41 8.36
C ASP A 127 -12.99 5.86 6.94
N ALA A 128 -13.62 4.71 6.75
CA ALA A 128 -13.64 3.93 5.53
C ALA A 128 -14.45 4.55 4.38
N TYR A 129 -15.32 5.53 4.64
CA TYR A 129 -16.40 5.89 3.72
C TYR A 129 -15.93 6.42 2.35
N LYS A 130 -14.70 6.96 2.24
CA LYS A 130 -14.19 7.56 0.99
C LYS A 130 -12.80 7.10 0.56
N ASP A 131 -12.25 6.02 1.14
CA ASP A 131 -10.89 5.58 0.83
C ASP A 131 -10.68 5.32 -0.66
N TYR A 132 -11.63 4.64 -1.33
CA TYR A 132 -11.51 4.37 -2.76
C TYR A 132 -11.41 5.65 -3.59
N TYR A 133 -12.27 6.62 -3.31
CA TYR A 133 -12.28 7.91 -4.01
C TYR A 133 -11.02 8.74 -3.70
N ARG A 134 -10.62 8.81 -2.43
CA ARG A 134 -9.42 9.55 -2.01
C ARG A 134 -8.15 8.95 -2.58
N THR A 135 -8.00 7.63 -2.55
CA THR A 135 -6.84 6.95 -3.14
C THR A 135 -6.78 7.16 -4.64
N GLU A 136 -7.90 7.05 -5.36
CA GLU A 136 -7.91 7.34 -6.80
C GLU A 136 -7.48 8.79 -7.07
N LEU A 137 -7.97 9.76 -6.30
CA LEU A 137 -7.56 11.16 -6.44
C LEU A 137 -6.04 11.34 -6.22
N VAL A 138 -5.50 10.76 -5.14
CA VAL A 138 -4.06 10.85 -4.83
C VAL A 138 -3.23 10.19 -5.92
N LEU A 139 -3.60 8.98 -6.37
CA LEU A 139 -2.91 8.28 -7.46
C LEU A 139 -2.91 9.08 -8.77
N ARG A 140 -4.00 9.80 -9.08
CA ARG A 140 -4.09 10.68 -10.25
C ARG A 140 -3.22 11.92 -10.12
N GLN A 141 -3.15 12.52 -8.93
CA GLN A 141 -2.26 13.65 -8.66
C GLN A 141 -0.79 13.25 -8.80
N ILE A 142 -0.40 12.10 -8.23
CA ILE A 142 0.95 11.54 -8.36
C ILE A 142 1.28 11.28 -9.84
N GLU A 143 0.35 10.72 -10.62
CA GLU A 143 0.54 10.50 -12.07
C GLU A 143 0.81 11.80 -12.83
N THR A 144 0.18 12.93 -12.45
CA THR A 144 0.46 14.23 -13.07
C THR A 144 1.80 14.85 -12.65
N CYS A 145 2.31 14.52 -11.46
CA CYS A 145 3.57 15.04 -10.94
C CYS A 145 4.79 14.22 -11.41
N LEU A 146 4.61 12.96 -11.81
CA LEU A 146 5.67 12.15 -12.40
C LEU A 146 5.98 12.67 -13.83
N PRO A 147 7.25 12.93 -14.18
CA PRO A 147 7.60 13.38 -15.53
C PRO A 147 7.25 12.29 -16.54
N HIS A 148 6.16 12.49 -17.27
CA HIS A 148 5.80 11.67 -18.41
C HIS A 148 6.70 12.02 -19.59
N PRO A 149 7.29 11.04 -20.31
CA PRO A 149 8.01 11.30 -21.56
C PRO A 149 7.12 11.90 -22.66
N ASN A 150 5.79 11.87 -22.48
CA ASN A 150 4.80 12.45 -23.40
C ASN A 150 3.80 13.39 -22.67
N ALA A 151 4.23 14.09 -21.62
CA ALA A 151 3.43 15.20 -21.10
C ALA A 151 3.30 16.26 -22.20
N ARG A 152 2.22 16.16 -22.98
CA ARG A 152 1.88 17.12 -24.03
C ARG A 152 1.90 18.49 -23.39
N LYS A 153 2.83 19.34 -23.84
CA LYS A 153 2.75 20.78 -23.74
C LYS A 153 1.33 21.17 -24.12
N ARG A 154 0.54 21.61 -23.15
CA ARG A 154 -0.64 22.43 -23.40
C ARG A 154 -0.24 23.86 -23.15
#